data_AF-A0A968I519-F1
#
_entry.id   AF-A0A968I519-F1
#
_cell.length_a   1.000
_cell.length_b   1.000
_cell.length_c   1.000
_cell.angle_alpha   90.00
_cell.angle_beta   90.00
_cell.angle_gamma   90.00
#
_symmetry.space_group_name_H-M   'P 1'
#
loop_
_entity.id
_entity.type
_entity.pdbx_description
1 polymer ?
#
loop_
_entity_poly.entity_id
_entity_poly.type
_entity_poly.pdbx_seq_one_letter_code
_entity_poly.pdbx_strand_id
1 'polypeptide(L)'
;MQAAPRLKLLVTSRARLNLQAEYLYPLAGIDFPQDAPVLLPAARQSSAVQLFVQSARRVQDDFALSNDNVAAVGGLCRLVEGMPLAILLAAAWVEMLPPAQILAQVSHPFDFLATDLRDVPDRQRSLRAVFDHSWRLLRAPEQTLFTQLSSFRTGFTQEAMQAVTGSSPPTLLALVRMSLVRRQAALDPVVFKRARHVITENRRTVEAAEAFAAGDLIALGRLMRASHASMRDDFGITTPDIDRLADMMSAAIG
;
A
#
# COMPACT_ATOMS: atom_id res chain seq x y z
N MET A 1 -26.47 -25.06 15.37
CA MET A 1 -25.67 -26.17 14.79
C MET A 1 -25.97 -27.54 15.40
N GLN A 2 -26.40 -27.64 16.68
CA GLN A 2 -26.72 -28.94 17.31
C GLN A 2 -27.83 -29.74 16.60
N ALA A 3 -28.81 -29.07 15.96
CA ALA A 3 -29.87 -29.73 15.20
C ALA A 3 -29.48 -30.12 13.75
N ALA A 4 -28.32 -29.69 13.25
CA ALA A 4 -27.89 -29.93 11.87
C ALA A 4 -26.35 -30.04 11.77
N PRO A 5 -25.76 -31.14 12.29
CA PRO A 5 -24.31 -31.27 12.47
C PRO A 5 -23.50 -31.37 11.17
N ARG A 6 -24.15 -31.62 10.02
CA ARG A 6 -23.50 -31.71 8.70
C ARG A 6 -23.65 -30.45 7.83
N LEU A 7 -24.40 -29.45 8.29
CA LEU A 7 -24.63 -28.23 7.52
C LEU A 7 -23.36 -27.38 7.50
N LYS A 8 -22.87 -27.05 6.30
CA LYS A 8 -21.80 -26.06 6.09
C LYS A 8 -22.40 -24.84 5.41
N LEU A 9 -22.12 -23.66 5.94
CA LEU A 9 -22.57 -22.38 5.39
C LEU A 9 -21.35 -21.59 4.90
N LEU A 10 -21.42 -21.10 3.66
CA LEU A 10 -20.47 -20.11 3.13
C LEU A 10 -21.15 -18.75 3.18
N VAL A 11 -20.59 -17.82 3.96
CA VAL A 11 -21.13 -16.47 4.13
C VAL A 11 -20.10 -15.46 3.67
N THR A 12 -20.51 -14.49 2.86
CA THR A 12 -19.69 -13.34 2.46
C THR A 12 -20.15 -12.10 3.23
N SER A 13 -19.22 -11.39 3.85
CA SER A 13 -19.52 -10.20 4.65
C SER A 13 -18.31 -9.26 4.72
N ARG A 14 -18.59 -7.96 4.89
CA ARG A 14 -17.57 -6.93 5.19
C ARG A 14 -17.17 -6.92 6.67
N ALA A 15 -18.03 -7.46 7.53
CA ALA A 15 -17.80 -7.59 8.97
C ALA A 15 -17.83 -9.07 9.36
N ARG A 16 -16.96 -9.47 10.28
CA ARG A 16 -17.03 -10.81 10.87
C ARG A 16 -18.39 -11.05 11.51
N LEU A 17 -18.90 -12.27 11.42
CA LEU A 17 -20.15 -12.66 12.10
C LEU A 17 -19.97 -12.72 13.63
N ASN A 18 -18.72 -12.86 14.09
CA ASN A 18 -18.35 -12.91 15.50
C ASN A 18 -18.95 -14.13 16.21
N LEU A 19 -18.91 -15.28 15.53
CA LEU A 19 -19.38 -16.57 16.04
C LEU A 19 -18.18 -17.47 16.38
N GLN A 20 -18.30 -18.28 17.43
CA GLN A 20 -17.23 -19.23 17.79
C GLN A 20 -16.96 -20.28 16.71
N ALA A 21 -17.99 -20.64 15.93
CA ALA A 21 -17.87 -21.62 14.85
C ALA A 21 -17.46 -21.00 13.50
N GLU A 22 -17.10 -19.71 13.47
CA GLU A 22 -16.71 -19.00 12.24
C GLU A 22 -15.28 -19.36 11.83
N TYR A 23 -15.11 -19.73 10.56
CA TYR A 23 -13.81 -19.86 9.92
C TYR A 23 -13.67 -18.73 8.90
N LEU A 24 -12.61 -17.96 9.03
CA LEU A 24 -12.39 -16.76 8.23
C LEU A 24 -11.47 -17.05 7.06
N TYR A 25 -11.91 -16.67 5.86
CA TYR A 25 -11.08 -16.63 4.67
C TYR A 25 -10.98 -15.18 4.19
N PRO A 26 -9.90 -14.45 4.54
CA PRO A 26 -9.75 -13.06 4.13
C PRO A 26 -9.51 -12.98 2.61
N LEU A 27 -10.30 -12.16 1.93
CA LEU A 27 -10.12 -11.89 0.50
C LEU A 27 -9.21 -10.67 0.30
N ALA A 28 -8.20 -10.83 -0.54
CA ALA A 28 -7.36 -9.73 -1.03
C ALA A 28 -7.90 -9.17 -2.36
N GLY A 29 -7.29 -8.09 -2.85
CA GLY A 29 -7.46 -7.67 -4.25
C GLY A 29 -7.03 -8.79 -5.21
N ILE A 30 -7.51 -8.73 -6.44
CA ILE A 30 -7.08 -9.65 -7.50
C ILE A 30 -5.66 -9.32 -7.95
N ASP A 31 -4.97 -10.29 -8.53
CA ASP A 31 -3.57 -10.14 -8.95
C ASP A 31 -3.37 -8.93 -9.90
N PHE A 32 -2.40 -8.08 -9.58
CA PHE A 32 -2.07 -6.85 -10.31
C PHE A 32 -0.55 -6.68 -10.48
N PRO A 33 -0.08 -5.97 -11.52
CA PRO A 33 1.35 -5.82 -11.76
C PRO A 33 2.01 -4.95 -10.68
N GLN A 34 2.94 -5.50 -9.90
CA GLN A 34 3.55 -4.76 -8.78
C GLN A 34 4.65 -3.78 -9.21
N ASP A 35 5.38 -4.10 -10.28
CA ASP A 35 6.52 -3.30 -10.73
C ASP A 35 6.13 -2.17 -11.69
N ALA A 36 6.93 -1.11 -11.69
CA ALA A 36 6.82 0.01 -12.62
C ALA A 36 8.17 0.28 -13.30
N PRO A 37 8.20 0.52 -14.63
CA PRO A 37 7.08 0.44 -15.57
C PRO A 37 6.68 -1.02 -15.84
N VAL A 38 5.38 -1.27 -16.04
CA VAL A 38 4.91 -2.60 -16.43
C VAL A 38 5.03 -2.77 -17.95
N LEU A 39 5.50 -3.93 -18.39
CA LEU A 39 5.58 -4.29 -19.80
C LEU A 39 4.36 -5.10 -20.24
N LEU A 40 3.98 -4.96 -21.52
CA LEU A 40 2.79 -5.55 -22.11
C LEU A 40 2.64 -7.08 -21.88
N PRO A 41 3.68 -7.92 -22.02
CA PRO A 41 3.56 -9.36 -21.79
C PRO A 41 3.20 -9.70 -20.34
N ALA A 42 3.81 -9.02 -19.38
CA ALA A 42 3.54 -9.22 -17.95
C ALA A 42 2.15 -8.68 -17.57
N ALA A 43 1.78 -7.50 -18.09
CA ALA A 43 0.46 -6.92 -17.84
C ALA A 43 -0.68 -7.84 -18.30
N ARG A 44 -0.53 -8.52 -19.45
CA ARG A 44 -1.56 -9.44 -19.96
C ARG A 44 -1.84 -10.65 -19.06
N GLN A 45 -0.89 -11.02 -18.19
CA GLN A 45 -1.05 -12.14 -17.27
C GLN A 45 -1.77 -11.74 -15.98
N SER A 46 -1.84 -10.44 -15.69
CA SER A 46 -2.49 -9.93 -14.49
C SER A 46 -4.02 -10.02 -14.59
N SER A 47 -4.65 -10.56 -13.55
CA SER A 47 -6.11 -10.64 -13.44
C SER A 47 -6.77 -9.25 -13.43
N ALA A 48 -6.16 -8.27 -12.75
CA ALA A 48 -6.65 -6.90 -12.69
C ALA A 48 -6.65 -6.22 -14.06
N VAL A 49 -5.57 -6.39 -14.84
CA VAL A 49 -5.48 -5.84 -16.20
C VAL A 49 -6.48 -6.52 -17.13
N GLN A 50 -6.62 -7.84 -17.04
CA GLN A 50 -7.63 -8.58 -17.81
C GLN A 50 -9.05 -8.09 -17.50
N LEU A 51 -9.37 -7.89 -16.22
CA LEU A 51 -10.66 -7.34 -15.80
C LEU A 51 -10.89 -5.94 -16.37
N PHE A 52 -9.87 -5.07 -16.33
CA PHE A 52 -9.94 -3.73 -16.93
C PHE A 52 -10.27 -3.82 -18.42
N VAL A 53 -9.52 -4.61 -19.19
CA VAL A 53 -9.72 -4.77 -20.64
C VAL A 53 -11.10 -5.34 -20.95
N GLN A 54 -11.52 -6.38 -20.22
CA GLN A 54 -12.85 -6.98 -20.40
C GLN A 54 -13.97 -5.98 -20.13
N SER A 55 -13.79 -5.09 -19.15
CA SER A 55 -14.80 -4.11 -18.76
C SER A 55 -14.81 -2.91 -19.69
N ALA A 56 -13.64 -2.42 -20.11
CA ALA A 56 -13.51 -1.35 -21.10
C ALA A 56 -14.15 -1.74 -22.44
N ARG A 57 -14.01 -3.01 -22.85
CA ARG A 57 -14.66 -3.55 -24.05
C ARG A 57 -16.19 -3.58 -24.00
N ARG A 58 -16.82 -3.36 -22.84
CA ARG A 58 -18.28 -3.25 -22.75
C ARG A 58 -18.80 -1.87 -23.13
N VAL A 59 -17.93 -0.85 -23.09
CA VAL A 59 -18.26 0.54 -23.44
C VAL A 59 -17.55 0.99 -24.72
N GLN A 60 -16.41 0.37 -25.04
CA GLN A 60 -15.65 0.60 -26.27
C GLN A 60 -15.14 -0.75 -26.83
N ASP A 61 -15.89 -1.33 -27.76
CA ASP A 61 -15.67 -2.69 -28.29
C ASP A 61 -14.25 -2.94 -28.86
N ASP A 62 -13.64 -1.92 -29.48
CA ASP A 62 -12.32 -2.00 -30.09
C ASP A 62 -11.17 -1.77 -29.11
N PHE A 63 -11.46 -1.57 -27.81
CA PHE A 63 -10.43 -1.34 -26.81
C PHE A 63 -9.43 -2.51 -26.74
N ALA A 64 -8.15 -2.17 -26.92
CA ALA A 64 -7.05 -3.11 -26.87
C ALA A 64 -5.92 -2.57 -25.99
N LEU A 65 -5.35 -3.46 -25.18
CA LEU A 65 -4.14 -3.16 -24.42
C LEU A 65 -2.94 -3.11 -25.38
N SER A 66 -2.27 -1.97 -25.42
CA SER A 66 -1.14 -1.65 -26.31
C SER A 66 0.06 -1.13 -25.51
N ASN A 67 1.21 -0.98 -26.16
CA ASN A 67 2.38 -0.38 -25.53
C ASN A 67 2.13 1.07 -25.05
N ASP A 68 1.21 1.78 -25.70
CA ASP A 68 0.93 3.19 -25.38
C ASP A 68 0.09 3.34 -24.11
N ASN A 69 -0.75 2.35 -23.79
CA ASN A 69 -1.67 2.43 -22.65
C ASN A 69 -1.34 1.49 -21.48
N VAL A 70 -0.46 0.50 -21.68
CA VAL A 70 -0.15 -0.52 -20.66
C VAL A 70 0.38 0.08 -19.35
N ALA A 71 1.23 1.10 -19.44
CA ALA A 71 1.79 1.76 -18.27
C ALA A 71 0.69 2.42 -17.43
N ALA A 72 -0.29 3.07 -18.08
CA ALA A 72 -1.41 3.70 -17.41
C ALA A 72 -2.38 2.69 -16.81
N VAL A 73 -2.75 1.64 -17.55
CA VAL A 73 -3.65 0.58 -17.06
C VAL A 73 -3.02 -0.17 -15.88
N GLY A 74 -1.73 -0.52 -15.96
CA GLY A 74 -1.02 -1.13 -14.85
C GLY A 74 -0.86 -0.20 -13.65
N GLY A 75 -0.58 1.07 -13.89
CA GLY A 75 -0.54 2.11 -12.86
C GLY A 75 -1.87 2.24 -12.13
N LEU A 76 -2.98 2.18 -12.86
CA LEU A 76 -4.33 2.22 -12.30
C LEU A 76 -4.62 0.99 -11.44
N CYS A 77 -4.32 -0.21 -11.95
CA CYS A 77 -4.50 -1.45 -11.20
C CYS A 77 -3.69 -1.46 -9.90
N ARG A 78 -2.49 -0.88 -9.90
CA ARG A 78 -1.69 -0.67 -8.67
C ARG A 78 -2.30 0.35 -7.73
N LEU A 79 -2.71 1.50 -8.24
CA LEU A 79 -3.27 2.58 -7.45
C LEU A 79 -4.49 2.13 -6.65
N VAL A 80 -5.31 1.26 -7.25
CA VAL A 80 -6.49 0.67 -6.60
C VAL A 80 -6.20 -0.68 -5.93
N GLU A 81 -4.93 -1.09 -5.86
CA GLU A 81 -4.44 -2.34 -5.28
C GLU A 81 -5.24 -3.59 -5.71
N GLY A 82 -5.58 -3.67 -6.99
CA GLY A 82 -6.34 -4.78 -7.54
C GLY A 82 -7.77 -4.88 -7.02
N MET A 83 -8.38 -3.80 -6.52
CA MET A 83 -9.78 -3.81 -6.09
C MET A 83 -10.72 -3.95 -7.30
N PRO A 84 -11.47 -5.07 -7.45
CA PRO A 84 -12.25 -5.31 -8.67
C PRO A 84 -13.26 -4.21 -8.96
N LEU A 85 -14.00 -3.74 -7.95
CA LEU A 85 -14.99 -2.68 -8.15
C LEU A 85 -14.36 -1.36 -8.65
N ALA A 86 -13.21 -0.97 -8.11
CA ALA A 86 -12.52 0.24 -8.56
C ALA A 86 -12.10 0.11 -10.03
N ILE A 87 -11.62 -1.08 -10.42
CA ILE A 87 -11.23 -1.38 -11.80
C ILE A 87 -12.44 -1.29 -12.74
N LEU A 88 -13.58 -1.88 -12.35
CA LEU A 88 -14.83 -1.81 -13.14
C LEU A 88 -15.27 -0.35 -13.35
N LEU A 89 -15.31 0.43 -12.27
CA LEU A 89 -15.72 1.83 -12.32
C LEU A 89 -14.76 2.67 -13.17
N ALA A 90 -13.46 2.42 -13.08
CA ALA A 90 -12.47 3.14 -13.88
C ALA A 90 -12.54 2.80 -15.36
N ALA A 91 -12.74 1.51 -15.69
CA ALA A 91 -12.81 1.04 -17.07
C ALA A 91 -14.03 1.62 -17.83
N ALA A 92 -15.10 1.98 -17.11
CA ALA A 92 -16.27 2.62 -17.71
C ALA A 92 -15.95 3.99 -18.34
N TRP A 93 -14.92 4.70 -17.86
CA TRP A 93 -14.55 6.03 -18.36
C TRP A 93 -13.78 6.03 -19.68
N VAL A 94 -13.42 4.85 -20.20
CA VAL A 94 -12.62 4.72 -21.42
C VAL A 94 -13.35 5.29 -22.66
N GLU A 95 -14.68 5.33 -22.66
CA GLU A 95 -15.46 5.97 -23.72
C GLU A 95 -15.24 7.49 -23.83
N MET A 96 -14.79 8.14 -22.75
CA MET A 96 -14.58 9.59 -22.67
C MET A 96 -13.11 9.98 -22.54
N LEU A 97 -12.30 9.19 -21.84
CA LEU A 97 -10.95 9.55 -21.44
C LEU A 97 -9.94 8.46 -21.78
N PRO A 98 -8.75 8.81 -22.30
CA PRO A 98 -7.69 7.83 -22.46
C PRO A 98 -7.19 7.32 -21.09
N PRO A 99 -6.68 6.08 -20.99
CA PRO A 99 -6.27 5.48 -19.71
C PRO A 99 -5.29 6.32 -18.87
N ALA A 100 -4.40 7.08 -19.50
CA ALA A 100 -3.48 7.97 -18.79
C ALA A 100 -4.19 9.11 -18.05
N GLN A 101 -5.26 9.66 -18.63
CA GLN A 101 -6.07 10.70 -17.99
C GLN A 101 -6.95 10.10 -16.89
N ILE A 102 -7.50 8.90 -17.11
CA ILE A 102 -8.24 8.15 -16.07
C ILE A 102 -7.34 7.93 -14.85
N LEU A 103 -6.09 7.46 -15.04
CA LEU A 103 -5.13 7.28 -13.95
C LEU A 103 -4.88 8.59 -13.17
N ALA A 104 -4.74 9.71 -13.87
CA ALA A 104 -4.55 11.02 -13.25
C ALA A 104 -5.76 11.42 -12.40
N GLN A 105 -6.98 11.18 -12.88
CA GLN A 105 -8.22 11.49 -12.15
C GLN A 105 -8.41 10.58 -10.93
N VAL A 106 -8.12 9.28 -11.04
CA VAL A 106 -8.21 8.33 -9.90
C VAL A 106 -7.21 8.67 -8.79
N SER A 107 -6.14 9.40 -9.12
CA SER A 107 -5.18 9.90 -8.13
C SER A 107 -5.73 11.06 -7.28
N HIS A 108 -6.88 11.63 -7.65
CA HIS A 108 -7.60 12.68 -6.94
C HIS A 108 -8.85 12.10 -6.20
N PRO A 109 -9.53 12.87 -5.31
CA PRO A 109 -10.55 12.32 -4.41
C PRO A 109 -11.61 11.44 -5.10
N PHE A 110 -12.09 10.44 -4.36
CA PHE A 110 -12.90 9.27 -4.77
C PHE A 110 -14.16 9.50 -5.61
N ASP A 111 -14.53 10.72 -5.93
CA ASP A 111 -15.78 11.05 -6.62
C ASP A 111 -15.75 10.64 -8.10
N PHE A 112 -14.56 10.53 -8.70
CA PHE A 112 -14.40 10.10 -10.10
C PHE A 112 -14.80 8.62 -10.32
N LEU A 113 -14.58 7.74 -9.34
CA LEU A 113 -14.94 6.33 -9.44
C LEU A 113 -16.39 6.12 -9.01
N ALA A 114 -17.31 6.52 -9.89
CA ALA A 114 -18.74 6.41 -9.72
C ALA A 114 -19.43 5.93 -11.02
N THR A 115 -20.63 5.37 -10.88
CA THR A 115 -21.51 4.95 -11.97
C THR A 115 -22.97 5.27 -11.64
N ASP A 116 -23.75 5.59 -12.67
CA ASP A 116 -25.19 5.82 -12.63
C ASP A 116 -26.00 4.62 -13.14
N LEU A 117 -25.35 3.47 -13.40
CA LEU A 117 -25.99 2.24 -13.82
C LEU A 117 -27.10 1.82 -12.83
N ARG A 118 -28.26 1.48 -13.39
CA ARG A 118 -29.51 1.22 -12.63
C ARG A 118 -29.50 -0.14 -11.93
N ASP A 119 -28.79 -1.11 -12.49
CA ASP A 119 -28.66 -2.48 -11.99
C ASP A 119 -27.52 -2.66 -10.97
N VAL A 120 -26.76 -1.59 -10.70
CA VAL A 120 -25.76 -1.58 -9.63
C VAL A 120 -26.41 -1.12 -8.32
N PRO A 121 -26.30 -1.90 -7.22
CA PRO A 121 -26.82 -1.51 -5.92
C PRO A 121 -26.23 -0.17 -5.44
N ASP A 122 -27.03 0.69 -4.81
CA ASP A 122 -26.62 2.03 -4.35
C ASP A 122 -25.27 2.03 -3.61
N ARG A 123 -25.05 1.04 -2.73
CA ARG A 123 -23.81 0.90 -1.94
C ARG A 123 -22.55 0.59 -2.76
N GLN A 124 -22.69 0.20 -4.03
CA GLN A 124 -21.60 -0.17 -4.96
C GLN A 124 -21.47 0.82 -6.12
N ARG A 125 -22.31 1.86 -6.19
CA ARG A 125 -22.29 2.83 -7.29
C ARG A 125 -21.06 3.72 -7.31
N SER A 126 -20.33 3.84 -6.21
CA SER A 126 -19.04 4.52 -6.19
C SER A 126 -18.15 3.96 -5.09
N LEU A 127 -16.83 4.21 -5.19
CA LEU A 127 -15.94 3.91 -4.07
C LEU A 127 -16.32 4.69 -2.81
N ARG A 128 -16.80 5.92 -2.96
CA ARG A 128 -17.35 6.72 -1.86
C ARG A 128 -18.55 6.03 -1.20
N ALA A 129 -19.49 5.50 -1.97
CA ALA A 129 -20.65 4.79 -1.44
C ALA A 129 -20.27 3.52 -0.68
N VAL A 130 -19.28 2.76 -1.18
CA VAL A 130 -18.73 1.57 -0.49
C VAL A 130 -18.06 1.95 0.82
N PHE A 131 -17.28 3.03 0.79
CA PHE A 131 -16.64 3.58 1.97
C PHE A 131 -17.67 4.02 3.00
N ASP A 132 -18.67 4.81 2.60
CA ASP A 132 -19.72 5.32 3.49
C ASP A 132 -20.53 4.20 4.14
N HIS A 133 -20.81 3.13 3.38
CA HIS A 133 -21.42 1.94 3.96
C HIS A 133 -20.54 1.30 5.03
N SER A 134 -19.24 1.16 4.78
CA SER A 134 -18.27 0.60 5.74
C SER A 134 -18.10 1.50 6.97
N TRP A 135 -18.10 2.81 6.76
CA TRP A 135 -18.00 3.83 7.81
C TRP A 135 -19.19 3.80 8.76
N ARG A 136 -20.41 3.64 8.23
CA ARG A 136 -21.64 3.53 9.04
C ARG A 136 -21.68 2.27 9.93
N LEU A 137 -20.87 1.25 9.64
CA LEU A 137 -20.75 0.06 10.49
C LEU A 137 -19.81 0.26 11.68
N LEU A 138 -19.02 1.35 11.71
CA LEU A 138 -18.11 1.65 12.79
C LEU A 138 -18.82 2.35 13.95
N ARG A 139 -18.41 2.01 15.18
CA ARG A 139 -18.80 2.73 16.39
C ARG A 139 -18.02 4.04 16.50
N ALA A 140 -18.52 4.99 17.29
CA ALA A 140 -17.88 6.30 17.46
C ALA A 140 -16.38 6.24 17.81
N PRO A 141 -15.89 5.38 18.73
CA PRO A 141 -14.46 5.28 19.01
C PRO A 141 -13.63 4.77 17.82
N GLU A 142 -14.21 3.91 16.99
CA GLU A 142 -13.57 3.33 15.81
C GLU A 142 -13.50 4.35 14.68
N GLN A 143 -14.55 5.15 14.50
CA GLN A 143 -14.58 6.28 13.57
C GLN A 143 -13.51 7.31 13.93
N THR A 144 -13.44 7.73 15.20
CA THR A 144 -12.42 8.68 15.68
C THR A 144 -11.02 8.17 15.41
N LEU A 145 -10.72 6.91 15.78
CA LEU A 145 -9.42 6.31 15.52
C LEU A 145 -9.12 6.28 14.01
N PHE A 146 -10.07 5.82 13.19
CA PHE A 146 -9.83 5.72 11.75
C PHE A 146 -9.57 7.09 11.09
N THR A 147 -10.25 8.15 11.52
CA THR A 147 -9.94 9.52 11.10
C THR A 147 -8.53 9.93 11.53
N GLN A 148 -8.13 9.68 12.77
CA GLN A 148 -6.78 10.03 13.24
C GLN A 148 -5.69 9.26 12.49
N LEU A 149 -5.97 8.01 12.11
CA LEU A 149 -5.04 7.19 11.34
C LEU A 149 -4.77 7.73 9.93
N SER A 150 -5.63 8.59 9.37
CA SER A 150 -5.38 9.20 8.06
C SER A 150 -4.20 10.18 8.07
N SER A 151 -3.69 10.56 9.24
CA SER A 151 -2.45 11.34 9.37
C SER A 151 -1.19 10.55 8.96
N PHE A 152 -1.24 9.21 9.00
CA PHE A 152 -0.14 8.34 8.59
C PHE A 152 -0.16 8.10 7.08
N ARG A 153 0.92 8.47 6.38
CA ARG A 153 1.01 8.36 4.91
C ARG A 153 1.33 6.97 4.39
N THR A 154 2.09 6.18 5.14
CA THR A 154 2.67 4.90 4.65
C THR A 154 2.44 3.73 5.61
N GLY A 155 1.54 3.90 6.58
CA GLY A 155 1.29 2.96 7.66
C GLY A 155 1.82 3.43 9.01
N PHE A 156 1.65 2.59 10.04
CA PHE A 156 2.00 2.92 11.42
C PHE A 156 2.36 1.64 12.20
N THR A 157 3.18 1.79 13.23
CA THR A 157 3.31 0.76 14.26
C THR A 157 2.23 0.95 15.33
N GLN A 158 1.98 -0.08 16.14
CA GLN A 158 1.02 0.02 17.23
C GLN A 158 1.42 1.10 18.25
N GLU A 159 2.73 1.21 18.53
CA GLU A 159 3.30 2.20 19.44
C GLU A 159 3.12 3.62 18.91
N ALA A 160 3.39 3.84 17.61
CA ALA A 160 3.19 5.13 16.96
C ALA A 160 1.72 5.55 16.95
N MET A 161 0.82 4.61 16.64
CA MET A 161 -0.63 4.85 16.71
C MET A 161 -1.04 5.24 18.13
N GLN A 162 -0.59 4.52 19.16
CA GLN A 162 -0.96 4.79 20.54
C GLN A 162 -0.43 6.15 21.02
N ALA A 163 0.80 6.52 20.63
CA ALA A 163 1.40 7.81 20.99
C ALA A 163 0.65 9.00 20.35
N VAL A 164 0.18 8.85 19.11
CA VAL A 164 -0.52 9.94 18.38
C VAL A 164 -1.99 10.02 18.73
N THR A 165 -2.66 8.89 18.93
CA THR A 165 -4.13 8.82 19.05
C THR A 165 -4.63 8.60 20.49
N GLY A 166 -3.76 8.13 21.38
CA GLY A 166 -4.16 7.66 22.72
C GLY A 166 -5.08 6.42 22.71
N SER A 167 -5.34 5.83 21.54
CA SER A 167 -6.30 4.73 21.39
C SER A 167 -5.71 3.39 21.82
N SER A 168 -6.60 2.51 22.27
CA SER A 168 -6.24 1.18 22.78
C SER A 168 -6.23 0.10 21.68
N PRO A 169 -5.48 -1.00 21.87
CA PRO A 169 -5.43 -2.11 20.91
C PRO A 169 -6.79 -2.75 20.56
N PRO A 170 -7.78 -2.86 21.46
CA PRO A 170 -9.11 -3.38 21.11
C PRO A 170 -9.84 -2.56 20.04
N THR A 171 -9.70 -1.22 20.04
CA THR A 171 -10.31 -0.36 19.02
C THR A 171 -9.65 -0.58 17.66
N LEU A 172 -8.31 -0.73 17.63
CA LEU A 172 -7.57 -1.09 16.42
C LEU A 172 -8.02 -2.46 15.87
N LEU A 173 -8.22 -3.44 16.75
CA LEU A 173 -8.68 -4.77 16.36
C LEU A 173 -10.06 -4.72 15.67
N ALA A 174 -10.96 -3.83 16.08
CA ALA A 174 -12.25 -3.67 15.41
C ALA A 174 -12.09 -3.17 13.96
N LEU A 175 -11.19 -2.22 13.72
CA LEU A 175 -10.86 -1.75 12.36
C LEU A 175 -10.23 -2.85 11.51
N VAL A 176 -9.38 -3.70 12.10
CA VAL A 176 -8.82 -4.88 11.44
C VAL A 176 -9.89 -5.90 11.08
N ARG A 177 -10.87 -6.12 11.97
CA ARG A 177 -12.00 -7.04 11.73
C ARG A 177 -12.94 -6.56 10.62
N MET A 178 -12.99 -5.27 10.36
CA MET A 178 -13.71 -4.64 9.23
C MET A 178 -12.87 -4.54 7.95
N SER A 179 -11.63 -5.06 7.96
CA SER A 179 -10.66 -4.93 6.86
C SER A 179 -10.42 -3.48 6.43
N LEU A 180 -10.57 -2.51 7.36
CA LEU A 180 -10.24 -1.10 7.14
C LEU A 180 -8.78 -0.81 7.48
N VAL A 181 -8.19 -1.62 8.37
CA VAL A 181 -6.76 -1.67 8.64
C VAL A 181 -6.28 -3.09 8.39
N ARG A 182 -5.14 -3.24 7.72
CA ARG A 182 -4.51 -4.54 7.50
C ARG A 182 -3.20 -4.60 8.24
N ARG A 183 -2.93 -5.74 8.87
CA ARG A 183 -1.59 -6.03 9.38
C ARG A 183 -0.71 -6.35 8.19
N GLN A 184 0.27 -5.49 7.93
CA GLN A 184 1.32 -5.80 6.98
C GLN A 184 2.33 -6.72 7.68
N ALA A 185 2.78 -7.77 7.00
CA ALA A 185 3.91 -8.55 7.50
C ALA A 185 5.11 -7.61 7.56
N ALA A 186 5.69 -7.46 8.76
CA ALA A 186 7.00 -6.83 8.87
C ALA A 186 8.01 -7.74 8.16
N LEU A 187 8.98 -7.14 7.47
CA LEU A 187 10.19 -7.87 7.11
C LEU A 187 10.76 -8.48 8.40
N ASP A 188 11.32 -9.68 8.30
CA ASP A 188 12.11 -10.25 9.39
C ASP A 188 13.07 -9.16 9.93
N PRO A 189 13.26 -9.02 11.25
CA PRO A 189 14.04 -7.91 11.81
C PRO A 189 15.45 -7.78 11.21
N VAL A 190 16.08 -8.89 10.84
CA VAL A 190 17.38 -8.89 10.16
C VAL A 190 17.24 -8.40 8.73
N VAL A 191 16.23 -8.87 8.00
CA VAL A 191 15.93 -8.42 6.63
C VAL A 191 15.57 -6.93 6.60
N PHE A 192 14.80 -6.45 7.57
CA PHE A 192 14.45 -5.04 7.71
C PHE A 192 15.68 -4.17 7.93
N LYS A 193 16.56 -4.53 8.87
CA LYS A 193 17.81 -3.81 9.12
C LYS A 193 18.70 -3.77 7.89
N ARG A 194 18.87 -4.91 7.21
CA ARG A 194 19.65 -5.01 5.96
C ARG A 194 19.06 -4.16 4.84
N ALA A 195 17.76 -4.20 4.64
CA ALA A 195 17.07 -3.38 3.63
C ALA A 195 17.21 -1.89 3.95
N ARG A 196 17.05 -1.49 5.23
CA ARG A 196 17.25 -0.12 5.69
C ARG A 196 18.67 0.37 5.39
N HIS A 197 19.68 -0.42 5.71
CA HIS A 197 21.07 -0.08 5.39
C HIS A 197 21.28 0.08 3.89
N VAL A 198 20.91 -0.91 3.06
CA VAL A 198 21.14 -0.84 1.61
C VAL A 198 20.48 0.38 0.96
N ILE A 199 19.21 0.65 1.30
CA ILE A 199 18.48 1.79 0.73
C ILE A 199 19.13 3.11 1.15
N THR A 200 19.48 3.25 2.44
CA THR A 200 20.09 4.47 2.95
C THR A 200 21.53 4.65 2.49
N GLU A 201 22.28 3.57 2.35
CA GLU A 201 23.68 3.57 1.91
C GLU A 201 23.79 3.96 0.44
N ASN A 202 22.94 3.41 -0.45
CA ASN A 202 22.93 3.81 -1.87
C ASN A 202 22.78 5.32 -2.03
N ARG A 203 21.87 5.94 -1.25
CA ARG A 203 21.70 7.39 -1.24
C ARG A 203 22.94 8.10 -0.69
N ARG A 204 23.50 7.63 0.45
CA ARG A 204 24.74 8.20 1.03
C ARG A 204 25.91 8.12 0.07
N THR A 205 26.05 7.04 -0.72
CA THR A 205 27.14 6.89 -1.69
C THR A 205 27.07 7.96 -2.77
N VAL A 206 25.88 8.27 -3.28
CA VAL A 206 25.67 9.36 -4.25
C VAL A 206 26.01 10.71 -3.60
N GLU A 207 25.44 10.99 -2.42
CA GLU A 207 25.70 12.24 -1.68
C GLU A 207 27.20 12.40 -1.33
N ALA A 208 27.90 11.31 -1.02
CA ALA A 208 29.31 11.32 -0.70
C ALA A 208 30.18 11.56 -1.95
N ALA A 209 29.81 11.00 -3.09
CA ALA A 209 30.48 11.27 -4.36
C ALA A 209 30.35 12.74 -4.76
N GLU A 210 29.16 13.34 -4.58
CA GLU A 210 28.93 14.77 -4.79
C GLU A 210 29.75 15.64 -3.83
N ALA A 211 29.74 15.33 -2.53
CA ALA A 211 30.52 16.04 -1.52
C ALA A 211 32.04 15.96 -1.81
N PHE A 212 32.52 14.79 -2.23
CA PHE A 212 33.90 14.59 -2.62
C PHE A 212 34.27 15.43 -3.85
N ALA A 213 33.42 15.43 -4.89
CA ALA A 213 33.64 16.24 -6.10
C ALA A 213 33.64 17.76 -5.81
N ALA A 214 32.86 18.20 -4.81
CA ALA A 214 32.80 19.58 -4.36
C ALA A 214 33.94 19.98 -3.39
N GLY A 215 34.76 19.02 -2.93
CA GLY A 215 35.77 19.25 -1.90
C GLY A 215 35.21 19.53 -0.50
N ASP A 216 33.94 19.20 -0.25
CA ASP A 216 33.26 19.41 1.03
C ASP A 216 33.57 18.26 2.00
N LEU A 217 34.73 18.39 2.67
CA LEU A 217 35.22 17.38 3.60
C LEU A 217 34.34 17.21 4.85
N ILE A 218 33.61 18.24 5.26
CA ILE A 218 32.71 18.19 6.43
C ILE A 218 31.47 17.35 6.08
N ALA A 219 30.84 17.63 4.93
CA ALA A 219 29.71 16.83 4.47
C ALA A 219 30.12 15.37 4.23
N LEU A 220 31.29 15.15 3.64
CA LEU A 220 31.84 13.81 3.43
C LEU A 220 32.08 13.08 4.76
N GLY A 221 32.70 13.73 5.76
CA GLY A 221 32.94 13.16 7.09
C GLY A 221 31.64 12.76 7.81
N ARG A 222 30.61 13.62 7.75
CA ARG A 222 29.27 13.33 8.29
C ARG A 222 28.64 12.11 7.63
N LEU A 223 28.73 11.99 6.31
CA LEU A 223 28.19 10.86 5.56
C LEU A 223 28.92 9.55 5.89
N MET A 224 30.25 9.59 6.01
CA MET A 224 31.06 8.43 6.41
C MET A 224 30.73 7.98 7.83
N ARG A 225 30.54 8.90 8.78
CA ARG A 225 30.08 8.59 10.14
C ARG A 225 28.71 7.92 10.15
N ALA A 226 27.79 8.42 9.34
CA ALA A 226 26.45 7.84 9.21
C ALA A 226 26.47 6.44 8.56
N SER A 227 27.35 6.21 7.57
CA SER A 227 27.58 4.89 6.99
C SER A 227 28.13 3.91 8.05
N HIS A 228 29.15 4.34 8.81
CA HIS A 228 29.71 3.53 9.89
C HIS A 228 28.69 3.17 10.98
N ALA A 229 27.90 4.14 11.46
CA ALA A 229 26.83 3.86 12.41
C ALA A 229 25.82 2.83 11.87
N SER A 230 25.48 2.91 10.58
CA SER A 230 24.61 1.93 9.94
C SER A 230 25.28 0.55 9.85
N MET A 231 26.57 0.45 9.53
CA MET A 231 27.29 -0.84 9.54
C MET A 231 27.29 -1.49 10.93
N ARG A 232 27.42 -0.69 12.00
CA ARG A 232 27.36 -1.17 13.38
C ARG A 232 25.94 -1.61 13.78
N ASP A 233 24.96 -0.74 13.55
CA ASP A 233 23.62 -0.90 14.16
C ASP A 233 22.68 -1.77 13.29
N ASP A 234 22.85 -1.73 11.97
CA ASP A 234 22.03 -2.48 11.00
C ASP A 234 22.67 -3.80 10.58
N PHE A 235 23.98 -3.81 10.35
CA PHE A 235 24.71 -5.01 9.88
C PHE A 235 25.41 -5.77 11.01
N GLY A 236 25.81 -5.10 12.10
CA GLY A 236 26.53 -5.72 13.21
C GLY A 236 27.91 -6.23 12.82
N ILE A 237 28.56 -5.59 11.83
CA ILE A 237 29.84 -6.03 11.26
C ILE A 237 31.05 -5.25 11.79
N THR A 238 30.83 -4.21 12.59
CA THR A 238 31.93 -3.39 13.14
C THR A 238 32.51 -4.01 14.41
N THR A 239 33.70 -3.57 14.79
CA THR A 239 34.36 -3.96 16.04
C THR A 239 34.60 -2.73 16.90
N PRO A 240 34.73 -2.87 18.24
CA PRO A 240 35.00 -1.73 19.12
C PRO A 240 36.24 -0.91 18.73
N ASP A 241 37.25 -1.54 18.15
CA ASP A 241 38.46 -0.84 17.69
C ASP A 241 38.19 -0.01 16.43
N ILE A 242 37.39 -0.52 15.49
CA ILE A 242 36.96 0.23 14.30
C ILE A 242 36.04 1.38 14.70
N ASP A 243 35.13 1.16 15.65
CA ASP A 243 34.22 2.20 16.15
C ASP A 243 35.01 3.37 16.74
N ARG A 244 36.05 3.10 17.55
CA ARG A 244 36.94 4.14 18.10
C ARG A 244 37.69 4.91 17.02
N LEU A 245 38.18 4.23 15.99
CA LEU A 245 38.85 4.91 14.87
C LEU A 245 37.89 5.83 14.11
N ALA A 246 36.65 5.39 13.89
CA ALA A 246 35.62 6.20 13.25
C ALA A 246 35.26 7.44 14.08
N ASP A 247 35.20 7.32 15.40
CA ASP A 247 34.96 8.43 16.32
C ASP A 247 36.13 9.44 16.33
N MET A 248 37.38 8.96 16.32
CA MET A 248 38.57 9.81 16.23
C MET A 248 38.61 10.59 14.91
N MET A 249 38.36 9.92 13.78
CA MET A 249 38.33 10.55 12.46
C MET A 249 37.21 11.60 12.37
N SER A 250 36.07 11.28 12.96
CA SER A 250 34.91 12.17 13.08
C SER A 250 35.24 13.44 13.84
N ALA A 251 35.93 13.34 14.98
CA ALA A 251 36.35 14.49 15.77
C ALA A 251 37.39 15.38 15.06
N ALA A 252 38.21 14.81 14.18
CA ALA A 252 39.25 15.53 13.46
C ALA A 252 38.74 16.33 12.25
N ILE A 253 37.70 15.84 11.56
CA ILE A 253 37.16 16.45 10.33
C ILE A 253 36.05 17.47 10.64
N GLY A 254 35.36 17.33 11.79
CA GLY A 254 34.21 18.14 12.20
C GLY A 254 32.88 17.47 11.89
#